data_AF-A0A645J1F8-F1
#
_entry.id   AF-A0A645J1F8-F1
#
_cell.length_a   1.000
_cell.length_b   1.000
_cell.length_c   1.000
_cell.angle_alpha   90.00
_cell.angle_beta   90.00
_cell.angle_gamma   90.00
#
_symmetry.space_group_name_H-M   'P 1'
#
loop_
_entity.id
_entity.type
_entity.pdbx_description
1 polymer ?
#
loop_
_entity_poly.entity_id
_entity_poly.type
_entity_poly.pdbx_seq_one_letter_code
_entity_poly.pdbx_strand_id
1 'polypeptide(L)'
;MGGLISFYTGMKYPDKFGKLGIFSPSFWFARNELMWFVEQNSTKIKKTKFYFLAGKKESPEMVSDVEEMVPLLIKKGVPEKNIHTKFDDYGTHSESYWSKEFPAAFLWLFP
;
A
#
# COMPACT_ATOMS: atom_id res chain seq x y z
N MET A 1 -4.49 -10.79 1.48
CA MET A 1 -4.07 -10.71 2.90
C MET A 1 -2.65 -10.18 3.13
N GLY A 2 -1.62 -10.65 2.42
CA GLY A 2 -0.24 -10.19 2.64
C GLY A 2 -0.04 -8.66 2.54
N GLY A 3 -0.69 -8.00 1.57
CA GLY A 3 -0.65 -6.54 1.43
C GLY A 3 -1.21 -5.79 2.65
N LEU A 4 -2.35 -6.24 3.19
CA LEU A 4 -2.97 -5.64 4.39
C LEU A 4 -2.04 -5.75 5.60
N ILE A 5 -1.52 -6.95 5.88
CA ILE A 5 -0.66 -7.19 7.04
C ILE A 5 0.66 -6.43 6.90
N SER A 6 1.23 -6.37 5.69
CA SER A 6 2.46 -5.62 5.43
C SER A 6 2.28 -4.12 5.65
N PHE A 7 1.16 -3.57 5.18
CA PHE A 7 0.79 -2.17 5.43
C PHE A 7 0.63 -1.89 6.92
N TYR A 8 -0.17 -2.69 7.64
CA TYR A 8 -0.35 -2.55 9.10
C TYR A 8 0.99 -2.62 9.84
N THR A 9 1.83 -3.60 9.50
CA THR A 9 3.15 -3.80 10.11
C THR A 9 4.05 -2.58 9.91
N GLY A 10 4.11 -2.03 8.69
CA GLY A 10 4.90 -0.85 8.38
C GLY A 10 4.41 0.42 9.08
N MET A 11 3.09 0.57 9.22
CA MET A 11 2.47 1.66 9.95
C MET A 11 2.72 1.56 11.46
N LYS A 12 2.68 0.35 12.03
CA LYS A 12 2.89 0.11 13.47
C LYS A 12 4.35 0.17 13.89
N TYR A 13 5.26 -0.29 13.02
CA TYR A 13 6.69 -0.38 13.31
C TYR A 13 7.54 0.31 12.23
N PRO A 14 7.34 1.62 11.96
CA PRO A 14 8.03 2.32 10.87
C PRO A 14 9.54 2.42 11.08
N ASP A 15 10.01 2.39 12.33
CA ASP A 15 11.44 2.39 12.67
C ASP A 15 12.14 1.05 12.31
N LYS A 16 11.35 0.00 12.01
CA LYS A 16 11.84 -1.32 11.58
C LYS A 16 11.55 -1.58 10.11
N PHE A 17 10.37 -1.18 9.64
CA PHE A 17 9.91 -1.42 8.27
C PHE A 17 9.59 -0.10 7.56
N GLY A 18 10.60 0.45 6.88
CA GLY A 18 10.50 1.74 6.17
C GLY A 18 10.21 1.65 4.67
N LYS A 19 10.04 0.45 4.11
CA LYS A 19 9.81 0.22 2.68
C LYS A 19 8.78 -0.90 2.53
N LEU A 20 7.62 -0.59 1.95
CA LEU A 20 6.48 -1.50 1.90
C LEU A 20 6.06 -1.74 0.44
N GLY A 21 6.18 -3.00 -0.01
CA GLY A 21 5.55 -3.48 -1.24
C GLY A 21 4.19 -4.07 -0.91
N ILE A 22 3.12 -3.41 -1.36
CA ILE A 22 1.75 -3.68 -0.97
C ILE A 22 0.96 -4.06 -2.21
N PHE A 23 0.82 -5.36 -2.43
CA PHE A 23 0.22 -5.92 -3.64
C PHE A 23 -1.18 -6.41 -3.30
N SER A 24 -2.16 -5.94 -4.06
CA SER A 24 -3.57 -6.31 -3.93
C SER A 24 -4.08 -6.28 -2.48
N PRO A 25 -3.93 -5.13 -1.77
CA PRO A 25 -4.23 -5.08 -0.34
C PRO A 25 -5.71 -5.30 -0.07
N SER A 26 -6.01 -6.24 0.83
CA SER A 26 -7.37 -6.56 1.26
C SER A 26 -7.88 -5.54 2.30
N PHE A 27 -7.83 -4.23 2.01
CA PHE A 27 -8.20 -3.18 2.96
C PHE A 27 -9.68 -3.22 3.34
N TRP A 28 -10.56 -3.58 2.42
CA TRP A 28 -11.98 -3.86 2.66
C TRP A 28 -12.25 -4.72 3.91
N PHE A 29 -11.35 -5.65 4.26
CA PHE A 29 -11.54 -6.58 5.38
C PHE A 29 -11.65 -5.87 6.74
N ALA A 30 -10.97 -4.74 6.91
CA ALA A 30 -10.91 -4.00 8.17
C ALA A 30 -10.91 -2.49 7.90
N ARG A 31 -11.73 -2.04 6.94
CA ARG A 31 -11.65 -0.68 6.37
C ARG A 31 -11.71 0.39 7.46
N ASN A 32 -12.73 0.34 8.31
CA ASN A 32 -12.97 1.37 9.32
C ASN A 32 -11.87 1.39 10.38
N GLU A 33 -11.47 0.22 10.85
CA GLU A 33 -10.41 0.03 11.84
C GLU A 33 -9.06 0.47 11.29
N LEU A 34 -8.78 0.19 10.01
CA LEU A 34 -7.54 0.55 9.36
C LEU A 34 -7.46 2.07 9.13
N MET A 35 -8.52 2.69 8.63
CA MET A 35 -8.58 4.14 8.45
C MET A 35 -8.43 4.86 9.78
N TRP A 36 -9.16 4.42 10.81
CA TRP A 36 -9.00 4.94 12.17
C TRP A 36 -7.57 4.75 12.70
N PHE A 37 -6.98 3.58 12.50
CA PHE A 37 -5.62 3.28 12.94
C PHE A 37 -4.59 4.22 12.29
N VAL A 38 -4.67 4.45 10.98
CA VAL A 38 -3.80 5.39 10.26
C VAL A 38 -4.06 6.82 10.72
N GLU A 39 -5.31 7.18 11.03
CA GLU A 39 -5.64 8.48 11.60
C GLU A 39 -4.97 8.74 12.96
N GLN A 40 -4.92 7.74 13.82
CA GLN A 40 -4.32 7.88 15.15
C GLN A 40 -2.78 7.76 15.13
N ASN A 41 -2.18 7.09 14.14
CA ASN A 41 -0.77 6.73 14.14
C ASN A 41 -0.03 7.35 12.94
N SER A 42 0.70 8.45 13.14
CA SER A 42 1.32 9.20 12.03
C SER A 42 2.71 9.80 12.28
N THR A 43 3.17 9.84 13.53
CA THR A 43 4.35 10.67 13.87
C THR A 43 5.66 10.15 13.28
N LYS A 44 5.74 8.87 12.91
CA LYS A 44 6.99 8.20 12.50
C LYS A 44 7.02 7.66 11.07
N ILE A 45 5.92 7.73 10.32
CA ILE A 45 5.83 7.14 8.96
C ILE A 45 6.35 8.07 7.84
N LYS A 46 6.79 9.30 8.17
CA LYS A 46 7.16 10.32 7.18
C LYS A 46 8.31 9.89 6.24
N LYS A 47 9.15 8.96 6.68
CA LYS A 47 10.27 8.42 5.89
C LYS A 47 9.93 7.10 5.19
N THR A 48 8.77 6.52 5.48
CA THR A 48 8.34 5.24 4.92
C THR A 48 8.02 5.40 3.44
N LYS A 49 8.49 4.44 2.62
CA LYS A 49 8.10 4.30 1.22
C LYS A 49 6.98 3.29 1.07
N PHE A 50 5.99 3.61 0.27
CA PHE A 50 4.82 2.77 -0.03
C PHE A 50 4.75 2.55 -1.54
N TYR A 51 4.80 1.29 -1.95
CA TYR A 51 4.52 0.87 -3.33
C TYR A 51 3.22 0.08 -3.32
N PHE A 52 2.17 0.63 -3.92
CA PHE A 52 0.88 -0.01 -4.07
C PHE A 52 0.74 -0.57 -5.49
N LEU A 53 0.35 -1.82 -5.58
CA LEU A 53 -0.06 -2.47 -6.83
C LEU A 53 -1.48 -2.99 -6.66
N ALA A 54 -2.37 -2.62 -7.58
CA ALA A 54 -3.73 -3.13 -7.63
C ALA A 54 -4.20 -3.29 -9.08
N GLY A 55 -4.87 -4.40 -9.38
CA GLY A 55 -5.52 -4.64 -10.67
C GLY A 55 -6.98 -4.19 -10.67
N LYS A 56 -7.44 -3.58 -11.76
CA LYS A 56 -8.85 -3.15 -11.91
C LYS A 56 -9.83 -4.31 -12.08
N LYS A 57 -9.33 -5.52 -12.42
CA LYS A 57 -10.16 -6.73 -12.58
C LYS A 57 -10.23 -7.59 -11.32
N GLU A 58 -9.64 -7.15 -10.21
CA GLU A 58 -9.62 -7.91 -8.95
C GLU A 58 -10.95 -7.85 -8.21
N SER A 59 -11.43 -6.63 -7.94
CA SER A 59 -12.76 -6.36 -7.39
C SER A 59 -13.13 -4.89 -7.66
N PRO A 60 -14.42 -4.54 -7.56
CA PRO A 60 -14.87 -3.15 -7.72
C PRO A 60 -14.20 -2.17 -6.74
N GLU A 61 -13.87 -2.65 -5.53
CA GLU A 61 -13.35 -1.82 -4.43
C GLU A 61 -11.82 -1.78 -4.37
N MET A 62 -11.10 -2.68 -5.06
CA MET A 62 -9.64 -2.82 -4.91
C MET A 62 -8.88 -1.52 -5.19
N VAL A 63 -9.28 -0.78 -6.22
CA VAL A 63 -8.63 0.50 -6.58
C VAL A 63 -9.08 1.62 -5.65
N SER A 64 -10.37 1.76 -5.40
CA SER A 64 -10.89 2.83 -4.53
C SER A 64 -10.38 2.70 -3.09
N ASP A 65 -10.18 1.48 -2.59
CA ASP A 65 -9.54 1.21 -1.30
C ASP A 65 -8.14 1.84 -1.20
N VAL A 66 -7.33 1.71 -2.25
CA VAL A 66 -5.98 2.29 -2.29
C VAL A 66 -6.04 3.80 -2.50
N GLU A 67 -6.91 4.26 -3.40
CA GLU A 67 -7.10 5.69 -3.70
C GLU A 67 -7.57 6.48 -2.48
N GLU A 68 -8.38 5.90 -1.59
CA GLU A 68 -8.80 6.57 -0.36
C GLU A 68 -7.71 6.58 0.74
N MET A 69 -6.84 5.58 0.75
CA MET A 69 -5.74 5.48 1.72
C MET A 69 -4.61 6.48 1.43
N VAL A 70 -4.30 6.72 0.16
CA VAL A 70 -3.18 7.58 -0.25
C VAL A 70 -3.31 9.04 0.26
N PRO A 71 -4.44 9.74 0.10
CA PRO A 71 -4.64 11.07 0.67
C PRO A 71 -4.46 11.11 2.18
N LEU A 72 -4.88 10.05 2.89
CA LEU A 72 -4.71 9.96 4.32
C LEU A 72 -3.22 9.87 4.69
N LEU A 73 -2.41 9.06 3.99
CA LEU A 73 -0.97 8.99 4.19
C LEU A 73 -0.27 10.34 3.93
N ILE A 74 -0.66 11.04 2.86
CA ILE A 74 -0.15 12.37 2.54
C ILE A 74 -0.51 13.37 3.64
N LYS A 75 -1.77 13.38 4.10
CA LYS A 75 -2.23 14.20 5.24
C LYS A 75 -1.46 13.89 6.53
N LYS A 76 -0.97 12.66 6.70
CA LYS A 76 -0.10 12.25 7.81
C LYS A 76 1.39 12.61 7.63
N GLY A 77 1.74 13.27 6.53
CA GLY A 77 3.06 13.82 6.28
C GLY A 77 4.02 12.87 5.58
N VAL A 78 3.51 11.81 4.95
CA VAL A 78 4.29 11.02 3.99
C VAL A 78 4.47 11.86 2.72
N PRO A 79 5.70 12.15 2.27
CA PRO A 79 5.92 12.87 1.02
C PRO A 79 5.35 12.09 -0.16
N GLU A 80 4.72 12.76 -1.12
CA GLU A 80 4.18 12.11 -2.33
C GLU A 80 5.23 11.30 -3.09
N LYS A 81 6.48 11.78 -3.14
CA LYS A 81 7.61 11.03 -3.74
C LYS A 81 7.91 9.68 -3.08
N ASN A 82 7.41 9.45 -1.86
CA ASN A 82 7.55 8.19 -1.13
C ASN A 82 6.31 7.29 -1.31
N ILE A 83 5.36 7.67 -2.15
CA ILE A 83 4.18 6.87 -2.48
C ILE A 83 4.19 6.63 -3.98
N HIS A 84 4.10 5.36 -4.38
CA HIS A 84 3.87 4.99 -5.77
C HIS A 84 2.65 4.08 -5.84
N THR A 85 1.74 4.39 -6.75
CA THR A 85 0.56 3.59 -7.05
C THR A 85 0.64 3.12 -8.51
N LYS A 86 0.47 1.81 -8.71
CA LYS A 86 0.28 1.22 -10.04
C LYS A 86 -1.09 0.54 -10.08
N PHE A 87 -1.99 1.10 -10.89
CA PHE A 87 -3.28 0.51 -11.20
C PHE A 87 -3.25 -0.07 -12.61
N ASP A 88 -3.42 -1.38 -12.72
CA ASP A 88 -3.33 -2.08 -14.00
C ASP A 88 -4.72 -2.54 -14.47
N ASP A 89 -5.10 -2.13 -15.68
CA ASP A 89 -6.37 -2.49 -16.33
C ASP A 89 -6.51 -4.01 -16.58
N TYR A 90 -5.39 -4.73 -16.65
CA TYR A 90 -5.32 -6.16 -16.87
C TYR A 90 -4.82 -6.93 -15.64
N GLY A 91 -4.50 -6.23 -14.55
CA GLY A 91 -4.03 -6.83 -13.30
C GLY A 91 -5.06 -7.78 -12.69
N THR A 92 -4.59 -8.90 -12.16
CA THR A 92 -5.42 -9.95 -11.55
C THR A 92 -4.91 -10.31 -10.16
N HIS A 93 -5.78 -10.89 -9.33
CA HIS A 93 -5.43 -11.34 -7.98
C HIS A 93 -4.72 -12.70 -8.03
N SER A 94 -3.51 -12.74 -8.61
CA SER A 94 -2.75 -13.98 -8.80
C SER A 94 -1.26 -13.81 -8.57
N GLU A 95 -0.62 -14.87 -8.06
CA GLU A 95 0.83 -14.92 -7.83
C GLU A 95 1.64 -14.73 -9.12
N SER A 96 1.14 -15.25 -10.25
CA SER A 96 1.81 -15.09 -11.54
C SER A 96 1.84 -13.64 -12.02
N TYR A 97 0.84 -12.84 -11.65
CA TYR A 97 0.81 -11.42 -11.95
C TYR A 97 1.75 -10.67 -11.00
N TRP A 98 1.66 -10.95 -9.70
CA TRP A 98 2.55 -10.35 -8.70
C TRP A 98 4.03 -10.62 -8.96
N SER A 99 4.39 -11.83 -9.41
CA SER A 99 5.79 -12.17 -9.71
C SER A 99 6.37 -11.34 -10.86
N LYS A 100 5.55 -10.96 -11.84
CA LYS A 100 5.96 -10.10 -12.97
C LYS A 100 6.14 -8.65 -12.54
N GLU A 101 5.34 -8.20 -11.58
CA GLU A 101 5.34 -6.83 -11.08
C GLU A 101 6.38 -6.59 -9.97
N PHE A 102 6.78 -7.65 -9.27
CA PHE A 102 7.72 -7.58 -8.17
C PHE A 102 9.06 -6.90 -8.50
N PRO A 103 9.73 -7.18 -9.63
CA PRO A 103 11.01 -6.54 -9.94
C PRO A 103 10.94 -5.01 -9.99
N ALA A 104 9.90 -4.45 -10.62
CA ALA A 104 9.73 -3.01 -10.71
C ALA A 104 9.46 -2.38 -9.33
N ALA A 105 8.62 -3.01 -8.52
CA ALA A 105 8.35 -2.58 -7.14
C ALA A 105 9.63 -2.61 -6.28
N PHE A 106 10.41 -3.69 -6.39
CA PHE A 106 11.64 -3.86 -5.64
C PHE A 106 12.67 -2.77 -5.98
N LEU A 107 12.92 -2.52 -7.27
CA LEU A 107 13.83 -1.46 -7.71
C LEU A 107 13.39 -0.07 -7.27
N TRP A 108 12.08 0.21 -7.26
CA TRP A 108 11.58 1.50 -6.78
C TRP A 108 11.75 1.68 -5.26
N LEU A 109 11.53 0.61 -4.49
CA LEU A 109 11.72 0.61 -3.04
C LEU A 109 13.21 0.74 -2.67
N PHE A 110 14.09 0.07 -3.42
CA PHE A 110 15.54 0.01 -3.23
C PHE A 110 16.29 0.55 -4.46
N PRO A 111 16.21 1.86 -4.72
CA PRO A 111 16.95 2.50 -5.81
C PRO A 111 18.45 2.51 -5.53
#